data_AF-G7JB88-F1
#
_entry.id   AF-G7JB88-F1
#
_cell.length_a   1.000
_cell.length_b   1.000
_cell.length_c   1.000
_cell.angle_alpha   90.00
_cell.angle_beta   90.00
_cell.angle_gamma   90.00
#
_symmetry.space_group_name_H-M   'P 1'
#
loop_
_entity.id
_entity.type
_entity.pdbx_description
1 polymer ?
#
loop_
_entity_poly.entity_id
_entity_poly.type
_entity_poly.pdbx_seq_one_letter_code
_entity_poly.pdbx_strand_id
1 'polypeptide(L)'
;MSTLYSPSSAMEDTNHRSKKNQRRRRPSATPTNNDYSDVEDAEDGDPEAWQTLNKSFRQVQSVLDRNRAIIQQVNENQQSRMPDNMVKNVGLIQELNGNISKVASLYSDLNSDFTNICHQQQRSSHNRGK
;
A
#
# COMPACT_ATOMS: atom_id res chain seq x y z
N MET A 1 -60.46 4.88 31.32
CA MET A 1 -60.49 5.29 32.74
C MET A 1 -59.31 4.65 33.44
N SER A 2 -58.61 5.47 34.23
CA SER A 2 -57.55 5.15 35.21
C SER A 2 -56.16 4.81 34.70
N THR A 3 -55.32 5.83 34.82
CA THR A 3 -53.86 5.82 35.04
C THR A 3 -53.49 4.93 36.23
N LEU A 4 -52.19 4.61 36.40
CA LEU A 4 -51.39 5.01 37.56
C LEU A 4 -49.96 4.41 37.55
N TYR A 5 -48.99 5.30 37.77
CA TYR A 5 -47.74 5.13 38.54
C TYR A 5 -46.55 4.30 38.00
N SER A 6 -45.51 5.01 37.55
CA SER A 6 -44.11 4.77 37.98
C SER A 6 -43.84 5.60 39.26
N PRO A 7 -42.68 5.56 39.97
CA PRO A 7 -41.42 4.82 39.81
C PRO A 7 -40.86 4.26 41.17
N SER A 8 -39.63 3.72 41.18
CA SER A 8 -38.60 3.86 42.25
C SER A 8 -37.85 2.55 42.56
N SER A 9 -36.52 2.54 42.42
CA SER A 9 -35.62 2.48 43.57
C SER A 9 -34.17 2.26 43.11
N ALA A 10 -33.34 3.27 43.39
CA ALA A 10 -31.88 3.16 43.39
C ALA A 10 -31.42 2.85 44.83
N MET A 11 -30.48 1.91 44.98
CA MET A 11 -29.69 1.64 46.20
C MET A 11 -28.52 0.74 45.80
N GLU A 12 -27.30 1.28 45.70
CA GLU A 12 -26.29 1.44 46.77
C GLU A 12 -25.32 0.26 46.88
N ASP A 13 -24.16 0.47 46.25
CA ASP A 13 -22.77 0.40 46.73
C ASP A 13 -22.29 -0.61 47.81
N THR A 14 -21.04 -1.01 47.58
CA THR A 14 -20.01 -1.59 48.47
C THR A 14 -20.13 -3.05 48.95
N ASN A 15 -19.12 -3.87 48.61
CA ASN A 15 -18.19 -4.33 49.64
C ASN A 15 -16.85 -4.82 49.09
N HIS A 16 -15.83 -4.62 49.91
CA HIS A 16 -14.41 -4.72 49.63
C HIS A 16 -13.82 -6.10 49.90
N ARG A 17 -12.53 -6.23 49.54
CA ARG A 17 -11.44 -6.83 50.35
C ARG A 17 -10.87 -8.17 49.84
N SER A 18 -9.67 -8.12 49.29
CA SER A 18 -8.48 -8.58 50.05
C SER A 18 -7.15 -8.18 49.40
N LYS A 19 -6.23 -7.72 50.26
CA LYS A 19 -4.85 -7.32 49.98
C LYS A 19 -3.89 -8.47 50.26
N LYS A 20 -2.79 -8.54 49.48
CA LYS A 20 -1.40 -8.99 49.79
C LYS A 20 -0.85 -9.78 48.59
N ASN A 21 0.43 -9.72 48.19
CA ASN A 21 1.61 -9.16 48.83
C ASN A 21 2.71 -9.01 47.76
N GLN A 22 3.53 -7.96 47.95
CA GLN A 22 4.97 -7.90 47.71
C GLN A 22 5.63 -8.91 46.74
N ARG A 23 6.32 -8.39 45.72
CA ARG A 23 7.80 -8.47 45.63
C ARG A 23 8.35 -7.63 44.48
N ARG A 24 9.27 -6.72 44.82
CA ARG A 24 10.17 -6.03 43.91
C ARG A 24 10.98 -7.04 43.09
N ARG A 25 11.03 -6.90 41.76
CA ARG A 25 12.20 -7.15 40.89
C ARG A 25 12.08 -6.36 39.57
N ARG A 26 12.96 -5.35 39.39
CA ARG A 26 13.61 -5.07 38.10
C ARG A 26 14.87 -5.96 38.09
N PRO A 27 15.31 -6.56 36.97
CA PRO A 27 15.86 -5.78 35.86
C PRO A 27 15.71 -6.37 34.44
N SER A 28 16.22 -5.56 33.50
CA SER A 28 16.90 -5.90 32.24
C SER A 28 16.09 -6.05 30.96
N ALA A 29 16.55 -5.26 30.00
CA ALA A 29 16.55 -5.48 28.56
C ALA A 29 15.19 -5.69 27.89
N THR A 30 14.61 -4.59 27.42
CA THR A 30 13.99 -4.59 26.09
C THR A 30 15.02 -5.15 25.11
N PRO A 31 14.76 -6.24 24.39
CA PRO A 31 15.48 -6.53 23.17
C PRO A 31 15.01 -5.50 22.16
N THR A 32 15.72 -4.39 22.09
CA THR A 32 15.80 -3.60 20.88
C THR A 32 16.50 -4.50 19.86
N ASN A 33 15.73 -5.38 19.23
CA ASN A 33 16.12 -5.96 17.95
C ASN A 33 15.94 -4.86 16.88
N ASN A 34 16.72 -3.80 17.01
CA ASN A 34 17.24 -3.04 15.88
C ASN A 34 18.56 -3.73 15.50
N ASP A 35 18.45 -5.00 15.12
CA ASP A 35 19.46 -5.61 14.28
C ASP A 35 19.11 -5.16 12.86
N TYR A 36 19.43 -3.89 12.56
CA TYR A 36 19.69 -3.51 11.19
C TYR A 36 20.97 -4.23 10.85
N SER A 37 20.80 -5.48 10.44
CA SER A 37 21.82 -6.25 9.79
C SER A 37 22.38 -5.36 8.70
N ASP A 38 23.67 -5.09 8.89
CA ASP A 38 24.61 -4.62 7.91
C ASP A 38 24.08 -4.89 6.50
N VAL A 39 23.73 -3.82 5.78
CA VAL A 39 23.50 -3.89 4.34
C VAL A 39 24.90 -4.06 3.76
N GLU A 40 25.44 -5.27 3.87
CA GLU A 40 26.68 -5.66 3.23
C GLU A 40 26.50 -5.40 1.74
N ASP A 41 27.29 -4.42 1.29
CA ASP A 41 27.54 -4.00 -0.09
C ASP A 41 26.33 -4.20 -1.02
N ALA A 42 25.52 -3.16 -1.15
CA ALA A 42 24.71 -3.01 -2.35
C ALA A 42 25.69 -3.01 -3.52
N GLU A 43 25.93 -4.19 -4.09
CA GLU A 43 26.66 -4.39 -5.34
C GLU A 43 26.15 -3.30 -6.26
N ASP A 44 27.02 -2.32 -6.57
CA ASP A 44 26.68 -1.07 -7.26
C ASP A 44 26.06 -1.44 -8.60
N GLY A 45 24.75 -1.67 -8.56
CA GLY A 45 23.96 -2.09 -9.69
C GLY A 45 24.05 -0.98 -10.71
N ASP A 46 24.21 -1.36 -11.97
CA ASP A 46 24.43 -0.40 -13.06
C ASP A 46 23.50 0.83 -12.90
N PRO A 47 24.05 2.03 -12.63
CA PRO A 47 23.24 3.22 -12.40
C PRO A 47 22.28 3.52 -13.56
N GLU A 48 22.65 3.12 -14.78
CA GLU A 48 21.81 3.24 -15.97
C GLU A 48 20.63 2.27 -15.95
N ALA A 49 20.87 1.03 -15.49
CA ALA A 49 19.82 0.04 -15.25
C ALA A 49 18.79 0.55 -14.22
N TRP A 50 19.27 1.11 -13.10
CA TRP A 50 18.38 1.66 -12.08
C TRP A 50 17.58 2.87 -12.56
N GLN A 51 18.18 3.73 -13.38
CA GLN A 51 17.48 4.85 -14.01
C GLN A 51 16.35 4.37 -14.92
N THR A 52 16.60 3.33 -15.73
CA THR A 52 15.61 2.74 -16.63
C THR A 52 14.42 2.17 -15.85
N LEU A 53 14.68 1.38 -14.81
CA LEU A 53 13.63 0.82 -13.95
C LEU A 53 12.81 1.94 -13.28
N ASN A 54 13.47 2.93 -12.69
CA ASN A 54 12.81 4.06 -12.02
C ASN A 54 11.91 4.86 -12.99
N LYS A 55 12.36 5.07 -14.24
CA LYS A 55 11.55 5.72 -15.27
C LYS A 55 10.29 4.92 -15.59
N SER A 56 10.43 3.61 -15.80
CA SER A 56 9.30 2.72 -16.08
C SER A 56 8.30 2.68 -14.91
N PHE A 57 8.78 2.62 -13.66
CA PHE A 57 7.91 2.72 -12.48
C PHE A 57 7.15 4.04 -12.41
N ARG A 58 7.81 5.17 -12.66
CA ARG A 58 7.15 6.50 -12.69
C ARG A 58 6.06 6.57 -13.76
N GLN A 59 6.29 5.95 -14.92
CA GLN A 59 5.29 5.88 -15.99
C GLN A 59 4.08 5.04 -15.55
N VAL A 60 4.29 3.87 -14.94
CA VAL A 60 3.20 3.04 -14.40
C VAL A 60 2.42 3.81 -13.35
N GLN A 61 3.11 4.46 -12.39
CA GLN A 61 2.48 5.28 -11.35
C GLN A 61 1.58 6.37 -11.95
N SER A 62 2.09 7.11 -12.94
CA SER A 62 1.31 8.16 -13.61
C SER A 62 0.03 7.63 -14.26
N VAL A 63 0.08 6.44 -14.87
CA VAL A 63 -1.10 5.80 -15.47
C VAL A 63 -2.09 5.33 -14.40
N LEU A 64 -1.61 4.78 -13.28
CA LEU A 64 -2.45 4.34 -12.17
C LEU A 64 -3.11 5.53 -11.44
N ASP A 65 -2.40 6.63 -11.27
CA ASP A 65 -2.96 7.87 -10.74
C ASP A 65 -4.08 8.40 -11.63
N ARG A 66 -3.90 8.32 -12.96
CA ARG A 66 -4.96 8.66 -13.91
C ARG A 66 -6.16 7.73 -13.79
N ASN A 67 -5.95 6.41 -13.65
CA ASN A 67 -7.04 5.46 -13.40
C ASN A 67 -7.82 5.78 -12.14
N ARG A 68 -7.14 6.16 -11.06
CA ARG A 68 -7.79 6.57 -9.82
C ARG A 68 -8.69 7.79 -10.04
N ALA A 69 -8.20 8.80 -10.76
CA ALA A 69 -8.99 10.00 -11.08
C ALA A 69 -10.20 9.67 -11.98
N ILE A 70 -10.03 8.77 -12.95
CA ILE A 70 -11.12 8.33 -13.83
C ILE A 70 -12.21 7.62 -13.02
N ILE A 71 -11.86 6.67 -12.16
CA ILE A 71 -12.81 5.93 -11.32
C ILE A 71 -13.60 6.91 -10.44
N GLN A 72 -12.90 7.90 -9.88
CA GLN A 72 -13.53 8.95 -9.08
C GLN A 72 -14.55 9.76 -9.90
N GLN A 73 -14.20 10.19 -11.11
CA GLN A 73 -15.12 10.91 -12.01
C GLN A 73 -16.31 10.04 -12.44
N VAL A 74 -16.10 8.76 -12.72
CA VAL A 74 -17.18 7.81 -13.05
C VAL A 74 -18.18 7.71 -11.89
N ASN A 75 -17.68 7.61 -10.66
CA ASN A 75 -18.50 7.57 -9.45
C ASN A 75 -19.28 8.89 -9.23
N GLU A 76 -18.64 10.04 -9.41
CA GLU A 76 -19.27 11.36 -9.31
C GLU A 76 -20.39 11.54 -10.35
N ASN A 77 -20.13 11.14 -11.60
CA ASN A 77 -21.12 11.18 -12.66
C ASN A 77 -22.34 10.30 -12.32
N GLN A 78 -22.12 9.11 -11.74
CA GLN A 78 -23.20 8.23 -11.31
C GLN A 78 -24.00 8.79 -10.12
N GLN A 79 -23.32 9.44 -9.17
CA GLN A 79 -23.97 10.10 -8.03
C GLN A 79 -24.80 11.31 -8.46
N SER A 80 -24.37 12.04 -9.50
CA SER A 80 -25.09 13.21 -10.03
C SER A 80 -26.46 12.87 -10.62
N ARG A 81 -26.67 11.61 -11.03
CA ARG A 81 -27.90 11.11 -11.70
C ARG A 81 -28.28 11.90 -12.96
N MET A 82 -27.37 12.69 -13.52
CA MET A 82 -27.59 13.42 -14.77
C MET A 82 -27.31 12.50 -15.96
N PRO A 83 -28.28 12.33 -16.90
CA PRO A 83 -28.10 11.49 -18.08
C PRO A 83 -26.85 11.87 -18.90
N ASP A 84 -26.58 13.16 -19.07
CA ASP A 84 -25.44 13.65 -19.84
C ASP A 84 -24.09 13.25 -19.23
N ASN A 85 -24.00 13.24 -17.90
CA ASN A 85 -22.80 12.78 -17.19
C ASN A 85 -22.62 11.27 -17.32
N MET A 86 -23.73 10.52 -17.39
CA MET A 86 -23.67 9.08 -17.57
C MET A 86 -23.15 8.69 -18.95
N VAL A 87 -23.45 9.47 -19.98
CA VAL A 87 -22.87 9.28 -21.32
C VAL A 87 -21.33 9.47 -21.29
N LYS A 88 -20.82 10.43 -20.51
CA LYS A 88 -19.37 10.65 -20.36
C LYS A 88 -18.65 9.46 -19.71
N ASN A 89 -19.34 8.66 -18.89
CA ASN A 89 -18.73 7.46 -18.30
C ASN A 89 -18.28 6.44 -19.35
N VAL A 90 -18.91 6.41 -20.53
CA VAL A 90 -18.47 5.52 -21.63
C VAL A 90 -17.04 5.87 -22.06
N GLY A 91 -16.77 7.15 -22.31
CA GLY A 91 -15.42 7.61 -22.69
C GLY A 91 -14.39 7.40 -21.57
N LEU A 92 -14.78 7.68 -20.33
CA LEU A 92 -13.94 7.46 -19.16
C LEU A 92 -13.57 5.97 -18.97
N ILE A 93 -14.52 5.04 -19.14
CA ILE A 93 -14.28 3.60 -19.05
C ILE A 93 -13.40 3.12 -20.22
N GLN A 94 -13.59 3.66 -21.42
CA GLN A 94 -12.71 3.38 -22.56
C GLN A 94 -11.26 3.82 -22.28
N GLU A 95 -11.07 5.02 -21.72
CA GLU A 95 -9.75 5.50 -21.31
C GLU A 95 -9.13 4.58 -20.24
N LEU A 96 -9.90 4.16 -19.24
CA LEU A 96 -9.46 3.24 -18.20
C LEU A 96 -9.01 1.89 -18.80
N ASN A 97 -9.76 1.33 -19.75
CA ASN A 97 -9.38 0.09 -20.44
C ASN A 97 -8.10 0.26 -21.27
N GLY A 98 -7.93 1.41 -21.93
CA GLY A 98 -6.70 1.76 -22.63
C GLY A 98 -5.50 1.82 -21.67
N ASN A 99 -5.69 2.43 -20.50
CA ASN A 99 -4.67 2.52 -19.47
C ASN A 99 -4.29 1.14 -18.89
N ILE A 100 -5.23 0.20 -18.74
CA ILE A 100 -4.91 -1.19 -18.35
C ILE A 100 -3.97 -1.83 -19.37
N SER A 101 -4.28 -1.70 -20.66
CA SER A 101 -3.44 -2.23 -21.74
C SER A 101 -2.05 -1.59 -21.76
N LYS A 102 -1.99 -0.28 -21.48
CA LYS A 102 -0.73 0.46 -21.36
C LYS A 102 0.11 -0.02 -20.17
N VAL A 103 -0.50 -0.23 -19.00
CA VAL A 103 0.19 -0.77 -17.83
C VAL A 103 0.75 -2.16 -18.10
N ALA A 104 -0.03 -3.04 -18.75
CA ALA A 104 0.45 -4.36 -19.14
C ALA A 104 1.68 -4.28 -20.07
N SER A 105 1.67 -3.33 -21.02
CA SER A 105 2.81 -3.10 -21.93
C SER A 105 4.04 -2.60 -21.17
N LEU A 106 3.88 -1.60 -20.29
CA LEU A 106 4.97 -1.06 -19.47
C LEU A 106 5.61 -2.14 -18.57
N TYR A 107 4.81 -3.07 -18.03
CA TYR A 107 5.36 -4.19 -17.26
C TYR A 107 6.09 -5.21 -18.13
N SER A 108 5.63 -5.45 -19.37
CA SER A 108 6.36 -6.28 -20.33
C SER A 108 7.72 -5.69 -20.67
N ASP A 109 7.77 -4.37 -20.90
CA ASP A 109 9.00 -3.64 -21.17
C ASP A 109 9.93 -3.69 -19.96
N LEU A 110 9.41 -3.39 -18.76
CA LEU A 110 10.16 -3.47 -17.49
C LEU A 110 10.76 -4.85 -17.27
N ASN A 111 10.00 -5.92 -17.51
CA ASN A 111 10.47 -7.29 -17.35
C ASN A 111 11.59 -7.63 -18.35
N SER A 112 11.47 -7.13 -19.58
CA SER A 112 12.48 -7.31 -20.62
C SER A 112 13.76 -6.55 -20.28
N ASP A 113 13.65 -5.29 -19.85
CA ASP A 113 14.77 -4.47 -19.39
C ASP A 113 15.50 -5.16 -18.23
N PHE A 114 14.75 -5.61 -17.22
CA PHE A 114 15.29 -6.32 -16.05
C PHE A 114 16.04 -7.60 -16.45
N THR A 115 15.45 -8.41 -17.32
CA THR A 115 16.08 -9.65 -17.82
C THR A 115 17.40 -9.35 -18.54
N ASN A 116 17.43 -8.28 -19.36
CA ASN A 116 18.63 -7.86 -20.07
C ASN A 116 19.74 -7.41 -19.10
N ILE A 117 19.38 -6.60 -18.09
CA ILE A 117 20.30 -6.13 -17.04
C ILE A 117 20.93 -7.33 -16.31
N CYS A 118 20.11 -8.29 -15.87
CA CYS A 118 20.60 -9.48 -15.18
C CYS A 118 21.55 -10.32 -16.04
N HIS A 119 21.22 -10.52 -17.32
CA HIS A 119 22.10 -11.24 -18.25
C HIS A 119 23.43 -10.50 -18.49
N GLN A 120 23.41 -9.17 -18.53
CA GLN A 120 24.60 -8.35 -18.71
C GLN A 120 25.53 -8.42 -17.49
N GLN A 121 24.97 -8.41 -16.28
CA GLN A 121 25.70 -8.63 -15.01
C GLN A 121 26.35 -10.03 -14.98
N GLN A 122 25.64 -11.07 -15.43
CA GLN A 122 26.18 -12.43 -15.43
C GLN A 122 27.35 -12.62 -16.40
N ARG A 123 27.31 -11.95 -17.57
CA ARG A 123 28.40 -11.98 -18.55
C ARG A 123 29.63 -11.21 -18.10
N SER A 124 29.46 -10.08 -17.42
CA SER A 124 30.58 -9.29 -16.89
C SER A 124 31.30 -10.03 -15.76
N SER A 125 30.58 -10.74 -14.89
CA SER A 125 31.18 -11.59 -13.85
C SER A 125 31.95 -12.79 -14.42
N HIS A 126 31.48 -13.40 -15.51
CA HIS A 126 32.18 -14.53 -16.15
C HIS A 126 33.50 -14.10 -16.85
N ASN A 127 33.61 -12.85 -17.29
CA ASN A 127 34.80 -12.33 -17.97
C ASN A 127 35.89 -11.84 -16.99
N ARG A 128 35.56 -11.53 -15.73
CA ARG A 128 36.54 -11.11 -14.71
C ARG A 128 37.26 -12.28 -14.02
N GLY A 129 36.86 -13.52 -14.28
CA GLY A 129 37.41 -14.73 -13.68
C GLY A 129 38.44 -15.47 -14.54
N LYS A 130 39.00 -14.85 -15.60
CA LYS A 130 40.05 -15.42 -16.45
C LYS A 130 41.32 -14.59 -16.42
#